data_AF-A0A6P0LW50-F1
#
_entry.id   AF-A0A6P0LW50-F1
#
_cell.length_a   1.000
_cell.length_b   1.000
_cell.length_c   1.000
_cell.angle_alpha   90.00
_cell.angle_beta   90.00
_cell.angle_gamma   90.00
#
_symmetry.space_group_name_H-M   'P 1'
#
loop_
_entity.id
_entity.type
_entity.pdbx_description
1 polymer ?
#
loop_
_entity_poly.entity_id
_entity_poly.type
_entity_poly.pdbx_seq_one_letter_code
_entity_poly.pdbx_strand_id
1 'polypeptide(L)'
;MKWSKYLFIAVAGFLIPLIIVYTSSAQQVLANCVDKACSKEVLENTIKSPECLIYLINNLWVLIAGILVFAMQLGFAMLEAGFSPAKNTVNVLFKNVADVCLGIVVFFLFGYAIMYHPATSTDSNEIGKRVLELRSYYIALNQVVTREGAEQLTREGAPHLSVYIDFFFQAAFAATSATICSGAVAGRIKPLAYLVLTVIITGFVYPISGSWVWGGGWLDKGFHDFAGSLVVHSVGGAAALACVIFLGPRKGRFDGRGQLSPREESELKPHSLPLAAMGTFILWLGWYGFNAGSTVTTPTSNQRL
;
A
#
# COMPACT_ATOMS: atom_id res chain seq x y z
N MET A 1 -6.57 19.20 22.85
CA MET A 1 -7.07 19.39 21.48
C MET A 1 -6.19 20.43 20.75
N LYS A 2 -5.02 20.03 20.22
CA LYS A 2 -4.11 20.88 19.41
C LYS A 2 -3.47 20.14 18.22
N TRP A 3 -3.74 18.83 18.07
CA TRP A 3 -3.07 17.94 17.10
C TRP A 3 -3.65 18.00 15.69
N SER A 4 -4.91 18.42 15.52
CA SER A 4 -5.49 18.66 14.19
C SER A 4 -4.73 19.72 13.41
N LYS A 5 -4.18 20.74 14.09
CA LYS A 5 -3.31 21.75 13.47
C LYS A 5 -1.99 21.16 13.02
N TYR A 6 -1.35 20.29 13.80
CA TYR A 6 -0.06 19.68 13.43
C TYR A 6 -0.20 18.61 12.34
N LEU A 7 -1.27 17.80 12.38
CA LEU A 7 -1.59 16.88 11.29
C LEU A 7 -1.92 17.65 10.02
N PHE A 8 -2.75 18.68 10.11
CA PHE A 8 -3.07 19.52 8.96
C PHE A 8 -1.84 20.26 8.45
N ILE A 9 -0.94 20.77 9.30
CA ILE A 9 0.31 21.42 8.86
C ILE A 9 1.31 20.42 8.27
N ALA A 10 1.41 19.20 8.80
CA ALA A 10 2.30 18.17 8.24
C ALA A 10 1.77 17.60 6.92
N VAL A 11 0.45 17.36 6.83
CA VAL A 11 -0.24 16.88 5.62
C VAL A 11 -0.30 18.02 4.59
N ALA A 12 -0.79 19.20 4.95
CA ALA A 12 -0.92 20.34 4.04
C ALA A 12 0.44 20.96 3.65
N GLY A 13 1.39 21.06 4.58
CA GLY A 13 2.70 21.69 4.34
C GLY A 13 3.63 20.87 3.45
N PHE A 14 3.42 19.55 3.36
CA PHE A 14 4.22 18.66 2.51
C PHE A 14 3.45 18.14 1.30
N LEU A 15 2.16 17.80 1.43
CA LEU A 15 1.37 17.28 0.31
C LEU A 15 0.86 18.37 -0.62
N ILE A 16 0.56 19.59 -0.17
CA ILE A 16 0.05 20.64 -1.08
C ILE A 16 1.14 21.10 -2.06
N PRO A 17 2.41 21.33 -1.67
CA PRO A 17 3.46 21.65 -2.63
C PRO A 17 3.77 20.47 -3.57
N LEU A 18 3.79 19.24 -3.06
CA LEU A 18 4.03 18.04 -3.87
C LEU A 18 2.89 17.80 -4.87
N ILE A 19 1.64 17.92 -4.42
CA ILE A 19 0.43 17.83 -5.23
C ILE A 19 0.39 18.97 -6.24
N ILE A 20 0.66 20.23 -5.89
CA ILE A 20 0.61 21.35 -6.85
C ILE A 20 1.70 21.23 -7.94
N VAL A 21 2.92 20.83 -7.56
CA VAL A 21 4.02 20.64 -8.52
C VAL A 21 3.76 19.42 -9.42
N TYR A 22 3.22 18.33 -8.87
CA TYR A 22 2.85 17.15 -9.67
C TYR A 22 1.54 17.31 -10.43
N THR A 23 0.53 18.04 -9.97
CA THR A 23 -0.76 18.18 -10.67
C THR A 23 -0.65 19.16 -11.82
N SER A 24 0.14 20.23 -11.71
CA SER A 24 0.37 21.15 -12.82
C SER A 24 1.12 20.47 -13.98
N SER A 25 2.17 19.71 -13.66
CA SER A 25 2.91 18.91 -14.64
C SER A 25 2.11 17.69 -15.14
N ALA A 26 1.46 16.94 -14.24
CA ALA A 26 0.65 15.78 -14.61
C ALA A 26 -0.65 16.15 -15.34
N GLN A 27 -1.33 17.27 -15.06
CA GLN A 27 -2.50 17.69 -15.85
C GLN A 27 -2.09 18.10 -17.26
N GLN A 28 -0.96 18.78 -17.42
CA GLN A 28 -0.49 19.20 -18.73
C GLN A 28 0.00 17.99 -19.54
N VAL A 29 0.63 17.02 -18.89
CA VAL A 29 1.02 15.73 -19.49
C VAL A 29 -0.20 14.86 -19.79
N LEU A 30 -1.17 14.75 -18.88
CA LEU A 30 -2.39 13.97 -19.06
C LEU A 30 -3.25 14.56 -20.16
N ALA A 31 -3.40 15.88 -20.25
CA ALA A 31 -4.11 16.54 -21.35
C ALA A 31 -3.42 16.25 -22.69
N ASN A 32 -2.09 16.41 -22.75
CA ASN A 32 -1.32 16.11 -23.96
C ASN A 32 -1.32 14.62 -24.33
N CYS A 33 -1.37 13.72 -23.35
CA CYS A 33 -1.44 12.28 -23.56
C CYS A 33 -2.85 11.82 -23.96
N VAL A 34 -3.90 12.37 -23.36
CA VAL A 34 -5.29 12.07 -23.69
C VAL A 34 -5.63 12.56 -25.09
N ASP A 35 -5.27 13.79 -25.45
CA ASP A 35 -5.51 14.32 -26.80
C ASP A 35 -4.77 13.50 -27.87
N LYS A 36 -3.57 13.04 -27.54
CA LYS A 36 -2.78 12.19 -28.43
C LYS A 36 -3.24 10.72 -28.45
N ALA A 37 -3.69 10.16 -27.33
CA ALA A 37 -4.15 8.77 -27.24
C ALA A 37 -5.56 8.57 -27.81
N CYS A 38 -6.41 9.60 -27.71
CA CYS A 38 -7.75 9.64 -28.34
C CYS A 38 -7.73 10.07 -29.81
N SER A 39 -6.56 10.30 -30.42
CA SER A 39 -6.44 10.47 -31.86
C SER A 39 -6.94 9.20 -32.56
N LYS A 40 -7.84 9.36 -33.56
CA LYS A 40 -8.33 8.24 -34.39
C LYS A 40 -7.18 7.42 -35.00
N GLU A 41 -6.07 8.07 -35.31
CA GLU A 41 -4.88 7.44 -35.89
C GLU A 41 -4.14 6.55 -34.88
N VAL A 42 -4.13 6.93 -33.59
CA VAL A 42 -3.55 6.11 -32.51
C VAL A 42 -4.47 4.95 -32.17
N LEU A 43 -5.79 5.14 -32.12
CA LEU A 43 -6.74 4.05 -31.92
C LEU A 43 -6.64 2.99 -33.04
N GLU A 44 -6.59 3.41 -34.31
CA GLU A 44 -6.47 2.50 -35.44
C GLU A 44 -5.12 1.75 -35.47
N ASN A 45 -4.02 2.38 -35.06
CA ASN A 45 -2.70 1.74 -35.01
C ASN A 45 -2.50 0.88 -33.76
N THR A 46 -3.08 1.26 -32.62
CA THR A 46 -3.02 0.51 -31.36
C THR A 46 -3.82 -0.79 -31.44
N ILE A 47 -4.99 -0.76 -32.10
CA ILE A 47 -5.79 -1.97 -32.36
C ILE A 47 -5.03 -2.94 -33.29
N LYS A 48 -4.12 -2.44 -34.14
CA LYS A 48 -3.33 -3.25 -35.07
C LYS A 48 -2.10 -3.90 -34.43
N SER A 49 -1.55 -3.35 -33.34
CA SER A 49 -0.42 -3.95 -32.62
C SER A 49 -0.90 -4.75 -31.39
N PRO A 50 -0.87 -6.09 -31.40
CA PRO A 50 -1.36 -6.91 -30.28
C PRO A 50 -0.61 -6.64 -28.96
N GLU A 51 0.68 -6.26 -29.02
CA GLU A 51 1.51 -5.99 -27.86
C GLU A 51 1.08 -4.73 -27.08
N CYS A 52 0.79 -3.63 -27.79
CA CYS A 52 0.32 -2.38 -27.17
C CYS A 52 -1.06 -2.55 -26.52
N LEU A 53 -1.94 -3.33 -27.15
CA LEU A 53 -3.26 -3.64 -26.60
C LEU A 53 -3.15 -4.43 -25.28
N ILE A 54 -2.29 -5.45 -25.22
CA ILE A 54 -2.04 -6.22 -24.00
C ILE A 54 -1.48 -5.33 -22.89
N TYR A 55 -0.52 -4.45 -23.21
CA TYR A 55 0.03 -3.48 -22.26
C TYR A 55 -1.06 -2.58 -21.65
N LEU A 56 -1.91 -1.98 -22.49
CA LEU A 56 -3.02 -1.12 -22.04
C LEU A 56 -4.00 -1.87 -21.14
N ILE A 57 -4.40 -3.08 -21.53
CA ILE A 57 -5.34 -3.91 -20.76
C ILE A 57 -4.74 -4.28 -19.40
N ASN A 58 -3.47 -4.69 -19.34
CA ASN A 58 -2.80 -5.05 -18.10
C ASN A 58 -2.69 -3.86 -17.15
N ASN A 59 -2.30 -2.69 -17.66
CA ASN A 59 -2.21 -1.47 -16.87
C ASN A 59 -3.58 -1.03 -16.35
N LEU A 60 -4.63 -1.08 -17.17
CA LEU A 60 -5.98 -0.77 -16.75
C LEU A 60 -6.48 -1.74 -15.68
N TRP A 61 -6.24 -3.04 -15.86
CA TRP A 61 -6.60 -4.08 -14.91
C TRP A 61 -5.95 -3.84 -13.54
N VAL A 62 -4.64 -3.66 -13.50
CA VAL A 62 -3.90 -3.45 -12.24
C VAL A 62 -4.26 -2.12 -11.61
N LEU A 63 -4.55 -1.07 -12.38
CA LEU A 63 -5.04 0.20 -11.84
C LEU A 63 -6.40 0.03 -11.14
N ILE A 64 -7.35 -0.65 -11.78
CA ILE A 64 -8.66 -0.94 -11.17
C ILE A 64 -8.47 -1.79 -9.91
N ALA A 65 -7.62 -2.82 -9.97
CA ALA A 65 -7.28 -3.64 -8.82
C ALA A 65 -6.67 -2.81 -7.68
N GLY A 66 -5.76 -1.88 -7.99
CA GLY A 66 -5.16 -0.97 -7.02
C GLY A 66 -6.19 -0.06 -6.36
N ILE A 67 -7.20 0.42 -7.09
CA ILE A 67 -8.29 1.22 -6.53
C ILE A 67 -9.12 0.37 -5.55
N LEU A 68 -9.41 -0.89 -5.89
CA LEU A 68 -10.11 -1.81 -5.00
C LEU A 68 -9.31 -2.10 -3.73
N VAL A 69 -8.00 -2.26 -3.85
CA VAL A 69 -7.10 -2.46 -2.70
C VAL A 69 -7.02 -1.20 -1.85
N PHE A 70 -6.93 -0.03 -2.47
CA PHE A 70 -6.98 1.24 -1.76
C PHE A 70 -8.32 1.43 -1.01
N ALA A 71 -9.44 0.97 -1.57
CA ALA A 71 -10.73 0.96 -0.89
C ALA A 71 -10.76 0.07 0.37
N MET A 72 -9.85 -0.91 0.50
CA MET A 72 -9.70 -1.68 1.74
C MET A 72 -9.35 -0.80 2.93
N GLN A 73 -8.68 0.35 2.74
CA GLN A 73 -8.38 1.30 3.83
C GLN A 73 -9.65 1.84 4.49
N LEU A 74 -10.69 2.10 3.69
CA LEU A 74 -12.02 2.43 4.21
C LEU A 74 -12.64 1.23 4.95
N GLY A 75 -12.46 0.02 4.39
CA GLY A 75 -12.89 -1.22 5.01
C GLY A 75 -12.29 -1.43 6.41
N PHE A 76 -10.98 -1.27 6.56
CA PHE A 76 -10.27 -1.33 7.85
C PHE A 76 -10.76 -0.25 8.80
N ALA A 77 -10.91 0.99 8.34
CA ALA A 77 -11.39 2.08 9.18
C ALA A 77 -12.78 1.77 9.79
N MET A 78 -13.69 1.24 8.98
CA MET A 78 -15.04 0.86 9.41
C MET A 78 -15.03 -0.38 10.30
N LEU A 79 -14.25 -1.41 9.94
CA LEU A 79 -14.09 -2.64 10.71
C LEU A 79 -13.57 -2.33 12.12
N GLU A 80 -12.46 -1.61 12.20
CA GLU A 80 -11.80 -1.27 13.46
C GLU A 80 -12.62 -0.31 14.30
N ALA A 81 -13.27 0.67 13.67
CA ALA A 81 -14.19 1.55 14.38
C ALA A 81 -15.31 0.71 14.99
N GLY A 82 -15.99 -0.12 14.20
CA GLY A 82 -17.12 -0.95 14.65
C GLY A 82 -16.77 -1.88 15.83
N PHE A 83 -15.60 -2.53 15.77
CA PHE A 83 -15.10 -3.41 16.84
C PHE A 83 -14.47 -2.67 18.03
N SER A 84 -14.21 -1.37 17.89
CA SER A 84 -13.71 -0.55 19.00
C SER A 84 -14.85 0.02 19.83
N PRO A 85 -14.61 0.35 21.11
CA PRO A 85 -15.54 1.16 21.89
C PRO A 85 -15.71 2.55 21.30
N ALA A 86 -16.91 3.13 21.39
CA ALA A 86 -17.24 4.44 20.81
C ALA A 86 -16.27 5.56 21.26
N LYS A 87 -15.78 5.51 22.50
CA LYS A 87 -14.80 6.47 23.06
C LYS A 87 -13.46 6.49 22.31
N ASN A 88 -13.14 5.44 21.58
CA ASN A 88 -11.86 5.29 20.86
C ASN A 88 -11.98 5.54 19.36
N THR A 89 -13.20 5.70 18.81
CA THR A 89 -13.45 5.77 17.36
C THR A 89 -12.62 6.86 16.66
N VAL A 90 -12.54 8.06 17.25
CA VAL A 90 -11.74 9.16 16.66
C VAL A 90 -10.26 8.80 16.53
N ASN A 91 -9.69 8.11 17.53
CA ASN A 91 -8.29 7.69 17.50
C ASN A 91 -8.06 6.55 16.50
N VAL A 92 -9.04 5.67 16.31
CA VAL A 92 -9.00 4.60 15.30
C VAL A 92 -9.01 5.19 13.90
N LEU A 93 -9.96 6.09 13.62
CA LEU A 93 -10.06 6.75 12.32
C LEU A 93 -8.82 7.59 12.01
N PHE A 94 -8.28 8.31 13.01
CA PHE A 94 -7.02 9.03 12.86
C PHE A 94 -5.89 8.11 12.39
N LYS A 95 -5.75 6.92 12.99
CA LYS A 95 -4.69 5.98 12.62
C LYS A 95 -4.85 5.45 11.19
N ASN A 96 -6.06 5.08 10.79
CA ASN A 96 -6.38 4.58 9.44
C ASN A 96 -6.24 5.65 8.33
N VAL A 97 -6.35 6.95 8.67
CA VAL A 97 -6.07 8.02 7.70
C VAL A 97 -4.59 8.35 7.69
N ALA A 98 -3.96 8.36 8.87
CA ALA A 98 -2.55 8.70 8.98
C ALA A 98 -1.65 7.62 8.39
N ASP A 99 -1.99 6.33 8.54
CA ASP A 99 -1.18 5.24 7.99
C ASP A 99 -1.20 5.18 6.47
N VAL A 100 -2.33 5.46 5.81
CA VAL A 100 -2.39 5.51 4.36
C VAL A 100 -1.62 6.71 3.81
N CYS A 101 -1.82 7.90 4.39
CA CYS A 101 -1.12 9.11 3.95
C CYS A 101 0.40 9.01 4.17
N LEU A 102 0.80 8.64 5.39
CA LEU A 102 2.22 8.52 5.73
C LEU A 102 2.85 7.29 5.07
N GLY A 103 2.12 6.19 5.02
CA GLY A 103 2.58 4.92 4.45
C GLY A 103 2.93 5.04 2.98
N ILE A 104 2.06 5.66 2.17
CA ILE A 104 2.33 5.90 0.74
C ILE A 104 3.53 6.82 0.56
N VAL A 105 3.66 7.90 1.35
CA VAL A 105 4.80 8.82 1.26
C VAL A 105 6.12 8.15 1.65
N VAL A 106 6.13 7.39 2.74
CA VAL A 106 7.36 6.70 3.19
C VAL A 106 7.73 5.58 2.22
N PHE A 107 6.74 4.83 1.72
CA PHE A 107 6.95 3.81 0.71
C PHE A 107 7.46 4.44 -0.59
N PHE A 108 6.96 5.62 -0.96
CA PHE A 108 7.50 6.41 -2.06
C PHE A 108 8.95 6.81 -1.81
N LEU A 109 9.30 7.35 -0.64
CA LEU A 109 10.65 7.87 -0.42
C LEU A 109 11.73 6.79 -0.26
N PHE A 110 11.36 5.64 0.30
CA PHE A 110 12.32 4.60 0.69
C PHE A 110 11.85 3.20 0.28
N GLY A 111 10.59 2.88 0.58
CA GLY A 111 10.13 1.49 0.55
C GLY A 111 10.16 0.86 -0.83
N TYR A 112 9.71 1.55 -1.88
CA TYR A 112 9.68 0.99 -3.22
C TYR A 112 11.10 0.70 -3.75
N ALA A 113 12.06 1.59 -3.48
CA ALA A 113 13.46 1.39 -3.84
C ALA A 113 14.13 0.24 -3.08
N ILE A 114 13.73 0.01 -1.82
CA ILE A 114 14.23 -1.13 -1.03
C ILE A 114 13.62 -2.44 -1.54
N MET A 115 12.34 -2.42 -1.92
CA MET A 115 11.60 -3.58 -2.37
C MET A 115 12.01 -4.04 -3.77
N TYR A 116 12.26 -3.10 -4.67
CA TYR A 116 12.56 -3.35 -6.07
C TYR A 116 13.84 -2.64 -6.51
N HIS A 117 14.73 -3.37 -7.18
CA HIS A 117 16.02 -2.87 -7.68
C HIS A 117 15.95 -2.55 -9.19
N PRO A 118 16.57 -1.47 -9.70
CA PRO A 118 16.68 -1.22 -11.14
C PRO A 118 17.63 -2.21 -11.83
N ALA A 119 17.29 -2.71 -13.02
CA ALA A 119 17.90 -3.83 -13.79
C ALA A 119 19.43 -3.80 -14.06
N THR A 120 20.20 -2.88 -13.46
CA THR A 120 21.64 -2.72 -13.67
C THR A 120 22.53 -3.39 -12.63
N SER A 121 22.01 -3.99 -11.56
CA SER A 121 22.84 -4.73 -10.59
C SER A 121 22.40 -6.20 -10.46
N THR A 122 23.32 -7.09 -10.80
CA THR A 122 23.14 -8.55 -10.82
C THR A 122 23.46 -9.20 -9.46
N ASP A 123 23.89 -8.41 -8.47
CA ASP A 123 24.29 -8.92 -7.15
C ASP A 123 23.17 -8.82 -6.11
N SER A 124 22.53 -9.97 -5.89
CA SER A 124 21.38 -10.15 -4.98
C SER A 124 21.68 -10.01 -3.47
N ASN A 125 22.93 -9.74 -3.06
CA ASN A 125 23.35 -9.84 -1.64
C ASN A 125 23.73 -8.53 -0.93
N GLU A 126 23.59 -7.36 -1.56
CA GLU A 126 24.08 -6.10 -0.98
C GLU A 126 22.93 -5.16 -0.53
N ILE A 127 22.27 -5.48 0.59
CA ILE A 127 21.22 -4.62 1.20
C ILE A 127 21.74 -3.20 1.46
N GLY A 128 23.03 -3.04 1.79
CA GLY A 128 23.66 -1.73 2.00
C GLY A 128 23.76 -0.87 0.73
N LYS A 129 24.01 -1.49 -0.45
CA LYS A 129 24.02 -0.78 -1.73
C LYS A 129 22.60 -0.41 -2.19
N ARG A 130 21.60 -1.25 -1.89
CA ARG A 130 20.17 -0.99 -2.17
C ARG A 130 19.63 0.27 -1.49
N VAL A 131 20.09 0.56 -0.27
CA VAL A 131 19.66 1.75 0.49
C VAL A 131 20.39 3.03 0.02
N LEU A 132 21.62 2.92 -0.49
CA LEU A 132 22.40 4.08 -0.96
C LEU A 132 22.15 4.45 -2.43
N GLU A 133 21.64 3.54 -3.27
CA GLU A 133 21.30 3.80 -4.67
C GLU A 133 19.92 4.47 -4.88
N LEU A 134 19.46 5.24 -3.88
CA LEU A 134 18.31 6.15 -3.96
C LEU A 134 18.36 7.09 -5.19
N ARG A 135 19.56 7.33 -5.76
CA ARG A 135 19.77 8.14 -6.97
C ARG A 135 19.04 7.58 -8.21
N SER A 136 18.99 6.27 -8.39
CA SER A 136 18.37 5.65 -9.59
C SER A 136 16.84 5.70 -9.54
N TYR A 137 16.27 5.73 -8.33
CA TYR A 137 14.84 5.78 -8.08
C TYR A 137 14.20 7.15 -8.41
N TYR A 138 14.89 8.26 -8.08
CA TYR A 138 14.47 9.60 -8.52
C TYR A 138 14.66 9.83 -10.02
N ILE A 139 15.58 9.09 -10.67
CA ILE A 139 15.80 9.16 -12.12
C ILE A 139 14.65 8.50 -12.89
N ALA A 140 14.10 7.37 -12.42
CA ALA A 140 12.94 6.73 -13.05
C ALA A 140 11.67 7.61 -13.01
N LEU A 141 11.49 8.43 -11.96
CA LEU A 141 10.41 9.41 -11.85
C LEU A 141 10.69 10.73 -12.60
N ASN A 142 11.96 11.08 -12.86
CA ASN A 142 12.34 12.24 -13.66
C ASN A 142 12.35 11.96 -15.18
N GLN A 143 12.25 10.70 -15.61
CA GLN A 143 12.14 10.33 -17.04
C GLN A 143 10.74 10.55 -17.63
N VAL A 144 9.81 11.15 -16.87
CA VAL A 144 8.42 11.52 -17.23
C VAL A 144 8.27 12.38 -18.49
N VAL A 145 9.34 12.92 -19.09
CA VAL A 145 9.19 13.99 -20.10
C VAL A 145 9.15 13.48 -21.56
N THR A 146 9.37 12.19 -21.85
CA THR A 146 9.37 11.70 -23.25
C THR A 146 8.54 10.43 -23.47
N ARG A 147 7.82 10.39 -24.60
CA ARG A 147 7.01 9.23 -25.06
C ARG A 147 7.79 7.92 -25.13
N GLU A 148 9.09 7.99 -25.43
CA GLU A 148 10.00 6.83 -25.47
C GLU A 148 10.39 6.32 -24.06
N GLY A 149 10.26 7.16 -23.02
CA GLY A 149 10.55 6.77 -21.64
C GLY A 149 9.44 5.95 -21.00
N ALA A 150 8.19 6.11 -21.44
CA ALA A 150 7.06 5.39 -20.85
C ALA A 150 7.05 3.88 -21.19
N GLU A 151 7.57 3.48 -22.35
CA GLU A 151 7.76 2.06 -22.73
C GLU A 151 8.96 1.41 -22.02
N GLN A 152 9.92 2.22 -21.56
CA GLN A 152 11.14 1.75 -20.86
C GLN A 152 10.99 1.72 -19.32
N LEU A 153 9.85 2.16 -18.78
CA LEU A 153 9.57 2.17 -17.34
C LEU A 153 8.70 0.97 -16.94
N THR A 154 9.21 -0.23 -17.19
CA THR A 154 8.62 -1.48 -16.71
C THR A 154 9.61 -2.20 -15.80
N ARG A 155 9.10 -2.91 -14.79
CA ARG A 155 9.95 -3.67 -13.85
C ARG A 155 10.39 -4.97 -14.54
N GLU A 156 11.62 -5.43 -14.29
CA GLU A 156 12.16 -6.67 -14.88
C GLU A 156 11.27 -7.91 -14.63
N GLY A 157 10.54 -7.94 -13.51
CA GLY A 157 9.54 -8.97 -13.17
C GLY A 157 8.08 -8.63 -13.50
N ALA A 158 7.82 -7.47 -14.13
CA ALA A 158 6.50 -7.07 -14.65
C ALA A 158 6.68 -6.20 -15.91
N PRO A 159 7.22 -6.77 -17.01
CA PRO A 159 7.63 -6.01 -18.20
C PRO A 159 6.46 -5.38 -18.99
N HIS A 160 5.22 -5.67 -18.61
CA HIS A 160 4.00 -5.13 -19.23
C HIS A 160 3.24 -4.15 -18.33
N LEU A 161 3.84 -3.75 -17.21
CA LEU A 161 3.22 -2.88 -16.22
C LEU A 161 4.03 -1.59 -16.05
N SER A 162 3.34 -0.46 -16.14
CA SER A 162 3.90 0.86 -15.85
C SER A 162 4.38 0.91 -14.39
N VAL A 163 5.60 1.42 -14.18
CA VAL A 163 6.16 1.63 -12.84
C VAL A 163 5.24 2.48 -11.95
N TYR A 164 4.44 3.41 -12.50
CA TYR A 164 3.50 4.20 -11.71
C TYR A 164 2.33 3.37 -11.17
N ILE A 165 1.82 2.45 -12.00
CA ILE A 165 0.70 1.59 -11.63
C ILE A 165 1.18 0.51 -10.66
N ASP A 166 2.36 -0.07 -10.91
CA ASP A 166 3.00 -1.00 -9.97
C ASP A 166 3.27 -0.30 -8.62
N PHE A 167 3.83 0.91 -8.64
CA PHE A 167 4.03 1.71 -7.43
C PHE A 167 2.72 1.91 -6.66
N PHE A 168 1.66 2.37 -7.32
CA PHE A 168 0.38 2.60 -6.66
C PHE A 168 -0.19 1.32 -6.06
N PHE A 169 -0.16 0.22 -6.81
CA PHE A 169 -0.63 -1.09 -6.36
C PHE A 169 0.15 -1.56 -5.12
N GLN A 170 1.48 -1.48 -5.16
CA GLN A 170 2.36 -1.92 -4.08
C GLN A 170 2.33 -0.98 -2.87
N ALA A 171 2.12 0.32 -3.08
CA ALA A 171 1.94 1.29 -1.99
C ALA A 171 0.65 1.00 -1.21
N ALA A 172 -0.42 0.57 -1.90
CA ALA A 172 -1.66 0.16 -1.24
C ALA A 172 -1.47 -1.12 -0.41
N PHE A 173 -0.61 -2.06 -0.85
CA PHE A 173 -0.24 -3.26 -0.09
C PHE A 173 0.60 -2.91 1.15
N ALA A 174 1.58 -2.01 1.00
CA ALA A 174 2.39 -1.51 2.10
C ALA A 174 1.52 -0.84 3.19
N ALA A 175 0.60 0.04 2.78
CA ALA A 175 -0.37 0.67 3.68
C ALA A 175 -1.26 -0.38 4.37
N THR A 176 -1.70 -1.41 3.64
CA THR A 176 -2.48 -2.53 4.20
C THR A 176 -1.69 -3.29 5.27
N SER A 177 -0.40 -3.55 5.04
CA SER A 177 0.44 -4.22 6.04
C SER A 177 0.55 -3.39 7.34
N ALA A 178 0.71 -2.07 7.21
CA ALA A 178 0.75 -1.16 8.36
C ALA A 178 -0.59 -1.07 9.09
N THR A 179 -1.72 -1.01 8.36
CA THR A 179 -3.05 -0.83 8.97
C THR A 179 -3.50 -2.04 9.79
N ILE A 180 -3.05 -3.27 9.46
CA ILE A 180 -3.26 -4.46 10.29
C ILE A 180 -2.82 -4.23 11.75
N CYS A 181 -1.75 -3.45 11.96
CA CYS A 181 -1.30 -3.10 13.30
C CYS A 181 -2.26 -2.15 14.03
N SER A 182 -2.98 -1.28 13.32
CA SER A 182 -3.88 -0.28 13.91
C SER A 182 -4.91 -0.93 14.84
N GLY A 183 -5.66 -1.91 14.33
CA GLY A 183 -6.72 -2.58 15.09
C GLY A 183 -6.18 -3.25 16.35
N ALA A 184 -5.05 -3.94 16.25
CA ALA A 184 -4.43 -4.66 17.36
C ALA A 184 -4.07 -3.74 18.53
N VAL A 185 -3.58 -2.52 18.24
CA VAL A 185 -3.12 -1.56 19.25
C VAL A 185 -4.16 -0.50 19.63
N ALA A 186 -5.38 -0.62 19.09
CA ALA A 186 -6.47 0.33 19.32
C ALA A 186 -6.78 0.54 20.81
N GLY A 187 -7.08 1.79 21.15
CA GLY A 187 -7.47 2.20 22.51
C GLY A 187 -6.35 2.35 23.54
N ARG A 188 -5.07 2.14 23.16
CA ARG A 188 -3.96 2.25 24.13
C ARG A 188 -2.62 2.73 23.58
N ILE A 189 -2.35 2.63 22.27
CA ILE A 189 -1.13 3.21 21.70
C ILE A 189 -1.18 4.75 21.70
N LYS A 190 -0.03 5.39 21.89
CA LYS A 190 0.11 6.84 21.68
C LYS A 190 0.13 7.14 20.16
N PRO A 191 -0.51 8.22 19.68
CA PRO A 191 -0.54 8.55 18.26
C PRO A 191 0.84 8.63 17.60
N LEU A 192 1.81 9.31 18.23
CA LEU A 192 3.17 9.43 17.68
C LEU A 192 3.89 8.07 17.56
N ALA A 193 3.70 7.18 18.53
CA ALA A 193 4.28 5.84 18.48
C ALA A 193 3.68 5.03 17.32
N TYR A 194 2.39 5.23 17.02
CA TYR A 194 1.77 4.62 15.85
C TYR A 194 2.33 5.17 14.53
N LEU A 195 2.53 6.48 14.42
CA LEU A 195 3.13 7.07 13.20
C LEU A 195 4.55 6.53 12.95
N VAL A 196 5.36 6.42 14.00
CA VAL A 196 6.71 5.83 13.91
C VAL A 196 6.63 4.36 13.48
N LEU A 197 5.68 3.60 14.02
CA LEU A 197 5.44 2.21 13.62
C LEU A 197 5.07 2.12 12.13
N THR A 198 4.19 3.00 11.63
CA THR A 198 3.85 3.07 10.21
C THR A 198 5.10 3.31 9.36
N VAL A 199 5.95 4.29 9.72
CA VAL A 199 7.20 4.58 8.98
C VAL A 199 8.11 3.36 8.94
N ILE A 200 8.26 2.66 10.07
CA ILE A 200 9.10 1.46 10.15
C ILE A 200 8.55 0.35 9.27
N ILE A 201 7.24 0.09 9.32
CA ILE A 201 6.63 -0.98 8.54
C ILE A 201 6.71 -0.67 7.05
N THR A 202 6.22 0.49 6.60
CA THR A 202 6.15 0.80 5.17
C THR A 202 7.49 1.20 4.56
N GLY A 203 8.41 1.73 5.35
CA GLY A 203 9.74 2.13 4.90
C GLY A 203 10.78 1.01 4.92
N PHE A 204 10.63 0.01 5.80
CA PHE A 204 11.68 -0.98 6.02
C PHE A 204 11.15 -2.41 6.11
N VAL A 205 10.26 -2.73 7.06
CA VAL A 205 9.89 -4.14 7.32
C VAL A 205 9.17 -4.77 6.13
N TYR A 206 8.10 -4.12 5.64
CA TYR A 206 7.37 -4.55 4.45
C TYR A 206 8.27 -4.62 3.21
N PRO A 207 8.98 -3.55 2.80
CA PRO A 207 9.75 -3.58 1.56
C PRO A 207 10.95 -4.54 1.62
N ILE A 208 11.60 -4.73 2.77
CA ILE A 208 12.66 -5.75 2.91
C ILE A 208 12.08 -7.15 2.70
N SER A 209 10.97 -7.48 3.35
CA SER A 209 10.29 -8.77 3.15
C SER A 209 9.83 -8.95 1.70
N GLY A 210 9.30 -7.88 1.09
CA GLY A 210 8.91 -7.86 -0.31
C GLY A 210 10.09 -8.08 -1.25
N SER A 211 11.26 -7.51 -0.94
CA SER A 211 12.47 -7.70 -1.74
C SER A 211 12.93 -9.17 -1.77
N TRP A 212 12.68 -9.93 -0.69
CA TRP A 212 13.06 -11.33 -0.63
C TRP A 212 12.20 -12.21 -1.53
N VAL A 213 10.90 -11.89 -1.63
CA VAL A 213 9.88 -12.74 -2.27
C VAL A 213 9.48 -12.25 -3.66
N TRP A 214 9.21 -10.95 -3.82
CA TRP A 214 8.73 -10.35 -5.08
C TRP A 214 9.78 -9.51 -5.81
N GLY A 215 10.84 -9.12 -5.11
CA GLY A 215 11.94 -8.29 -5.63
C GLY A 215 13.11 -9.08 -6.24
N GLY A 216 12.96 -10.36 -6.57
CA GLY A 216 14.04 -11.20 -7.10
C GLY A 216 15.07 -11.63 -6.04
N GLY A 217 14.70 -11.60 -4.76
CA GLY A 217 15.54 -11.98 -3.65
C GLY A 217 15.68 -13.49 -3.45
N TRP A 218 16.27 -13.88 -2.33
CA TRP A 218 16.64 -15.28 -2.08
C TRP A 218 15.44 -16.22 -1.88
N LEU A 219 14.26 -15.72 -1.51
CA LEU A 219 13.03 -16.51 -1.36
C LEU A 219 12.31 -16.74 -2.69
N ASP A 220 12.54 -15.91 -3.70
CA ASP A 220 11.98 -16.08 -5.05
C ASP A 220 12.41 -17.43 -5.70
N LYS A 221 13.42 -18.11 -5.13
CA LYS A 221 13.95 -19.41 -5.57
C LYS A 221 13.11 -20.64 -5.13
N GLY A 222 11.81 -20.47 -4.91
CA GLY A 222 10.89 -21.59 -4.61
C GLY A 222 9.91 -21.36 -3.46
N PHE A 223 9.93 -20.19 -2.82
CA PHE A 223 8.86 -19.78 -1.93
C PHE A 223 7.78 -19.05 -2.73
N HIS A 224 6.53 -19.46 -2.56
CA HIS A 224 5.39 -18.88 -3.30
C HIS A 224 4.47 -18.12 -2.34
N ASP A 225 4.41 -16.81 -2.51
CA ASP A 225 3.40 -15.95 -1.91
C ASP A 225 2.75 -15.11 -3.01
N PHE A 226 1.57 -15.54 -3.45
CA PHE A 226 0.94 -14.99 -4.66
C PHE A 226 0.49 -13.54 -4.49
N ALA A 227 -0.14 -13.21 -3.36
CA ALA A 227 -0.73 -11.89 -3.13
C ALA A 227 -0.34 -11.28 -1.77
N GLY A 228 0.48 -11.93 -0.95
CA GLY A 228 1.02 -11.33 0.27
C GLY A 228 0.47 -11.92 1.56
N SER A 229 0.13 -13.21 1.57
CA SER A 229 -0.19 -13.93 2.81
C SER A 229 0.95 -13.82 3.83
N LEU A 230 2.20 -13.87 3.36
CA LEU A 230 3.37 -13.60 4.19
C LEU A 230 3.73 -12.11 4.15
N VAL A 231 4.02 -11.58 2.96
CA VAL A 231 4.61 -10.23 2.76
C VAL A 231 3.73 -9.11 3.30
N VAL A 232 2.40 -9.23 3.20
CA VAL A 232 1.45 -8.23 3.72
C VAL A 232 0.90 -8.67 5.07
N HIS A 233 0.20 -9.81 5.12
CA HIS A 233 -0.60 -10.19 6.27
C HIS A 233 0.23 -10.73 7.43
N SER A 234 1.18 -11.63 7.19
CA SER A 234 2.02 -12.16 8.27
C SER A 234 3.00 -11.12 8.79
N VAL A 235 3.58 -10.27 7.93
CA VAL A 235 4.40 -9.11 8.34
C VAL A 235 3.59 -8.16 9.23
N GLY A 236 2.40 -7.75 8.78
CA GLY A 236 1.51 -6.88 9.55
C GLY A 236 1.08 -7.54 10.87
N GLY A 237 0.74 -8.83 10.83
CA GLY A 237 0.34 -9.61 12.00
C GLY A 237 1.47 -9.82 13.01
N ALA A 238 2.70 -10.06 12.56
CA ALA A 238 3.87 -10.21 13.42
C ALA A 238 4.27 -8.87 14.05
N ALA A 239 4.24 -7.78 13.28
CA ALA A 239 4.45 -6.44 13.81
C ALA A 239 3.37 -6.06 14.84
N ALA A 240 2.11 -6.42 14.56
CA ALA A 240 1.01 -6.26 15.50
C ALA A 240 1.27 -7.06 16.78
N LEU A 241 1.62 -8.35 16.67
CA LEU A 241 1.94 -9.25 17.79
C LEU A 241 3.03 -8.66 18.68
N ALA A 242 4.15 -8.24 18.10
CA ALA A 242 5.23 -7.59 18.83
C ALA A 242 4.73 -6.36 19.59
N CYS A 243 3.94 -5.49 18.93
CA CYS A 243 3.37 -4.32 19.58
C CYS A 243 2.43 -4.68 20.74
N VAL A 244 1.60 -5.72 20.62
CA VAL A 244 0.71 -6.12 21.73
C VAL A 244 1.48 -6.67 22.92
N ILE A 245 2.58 -7.40 22.69
CA ILE A 245 3.43 -7.94 23.75
C ILE A 245 4.04 -6.79 24.57
N PHE A 246 4.54 -5.74 23.92
CA PHE A 246 5.10 -4.56 24.60
C PHE A 246 4.03 -3.67 25.26
N LEU A 247 2.89 -3.45 24.60
CA LEU A 247 1.83 -2.58 25.13
C LEU A 247 1.02 -3.24 26.25
N GLY A 248 0.93 -4.57 26.23
CA GLY A 248 0.06 -5.34 27.10
C GLY A 248 -1.44 -5.20 26.77
N PRO A 249 -2.30 -5.79 27.61
CA PRO A 249 -3.75 -5.76 27.44
C PRO A 249 -4.33 -4.36 27.66
N ARG A 250 -5.52 -4.11 27.11
CA ARG A 250 -6.29 -2.90 27.42
C ARG A 250 -6.55 -2.83 28.93
N LYS A 251 -6.44 -1.64 29.52
CA LYS A 251 -6.73 -1.44 30.95
C LYS A 251 -8.17 -1.88 31.25
N GLY A 252 -8.32 -2.74 32.25
CA GLY A 252 -9.62 -3.30 32.62
C GLY A 252 -10.13 -4.40 31.69
N ARG A 253 -9.30 -4.94 30.79
CA ARG A 253 -9.68 -6.14 30.01
C ARG A 253 -9.70 -7.39 30.88
N PHE A 254 -8.67 -7.56 31.71
CA PHE A 254 -8.53 -8.69 32.61
C PHE A 254 -8.56 -8.24 34.08
N ASP A 255 -9.09 -9.09 34.95
CA ASP A 255 -9.07 -8.92 36.40
C ASP A 255 -7.71 -9.37 37.00
N GLY A 256 -7.57 -9.26 38.33
CA GLY A 256 -6.34 -9.67 39.04
C GLY A 256 -6.03 -11.17 38.97
N ARG A 257 -6.92 -12.00 38.40
CA ARG A 257 -6.76 -13.44 38.19
C ARG A 257 -6.57 -13.79 36.71
N GLY A 258 -6.51 -12.79 35.82
CA GLY A 258 -6.37 -12.98 34.39
C GLY A 258 -7.67 -13.34 33.67
N GLN A 259 -8.83 -13.32 34.33
CA GLN A 259 -10.12 -13.54 33.70
C GLN A 259 -10.67 -12.25 33.09
N LEU A 260 -11.59 -12.35 32.13
CA LEU A 260 -12.26 -11.17 31.57
C LEU A 260 -12.95 -10.39 32.69
N SER A 261 -12.65 -9.11 32.78
CA SER A 261 -13.27 -8.28 33.82
C SER A 261 -14.68 -7.85 33.40
N PRO A 262 -15.59 -7.52 34.34
CA PRO A 262 -16.90 -6.94 34.03
C PRO A 262 -16.81 -5.63 33.20
N ARG A 263 -15.66 -4.97 33.22
CA ARG A 263 -15.38 -3.78 32.42
C ARG A 263 -15.12 -4.11 30.95
N GLU A 264 -14.61 -5.29 30.62
CA GLU A 264 -14.50 -5.70 29.22
C GLU A 264 -15.90 -5.77 28.58
N GLU A 265 -16.85 -6.39 29.28
CA GLU A 265 -18.23 -6.56 28.81
C GLU A 265 -19.01 -5.25 28.72
N SER A 266 -18.84 -4.36 29.71
CA SER A 266 -19.60 -3.12 29.78
C SER A 266 -19.00 -1.97 28.97
N GLU A 267 -17.66 -1.84 28.91
CA GLU A 267 -16.99 -0.66 28.33
C GLU A 267 -16.09 -0.94 27.12
N LEU A 268 -15.66 -2.18 26.90
CA LEU A 268 -14.68 -2.52 25.84
C LEU A 268 -15.32 -3.29 24.66
N LYS A 269 -16.64 -3.48 24.69
CA LYS A 269 -17.40 -4.11 23.61
C LYS A 269 -17.39 -3.30 22.30
N PRO A 270 -17.57 -3.98 21.16
CA PRO A 270 -17.86 -3.33 19.88
C PRO A 270 -19.04 -2.37 20.00
N HIS A 271 -18.88 -1.14 19.50
CA HIS A 271 -19.95 -0.14 19.56
C HIS A 271 -20.92 -0.21 18.38
N SER A 272 -20.51 -0.82 17.26
CA SER A 272 -21.36 -0.97 16.07
C SER A 272 -20.97 -2.18 15.22
N LEU A 273 -21.70 -3.29 15.41
CA LEU A 273 -21.59 -4.47 14.54
C LEU A 273 -22.01 -4.18 13.08
N PRO A 274 -23.03 -3.33 12.80
CA PRO A 274 -23.33 -2.95 11.42
C PRO A 274 -22.15 -2.25 10.74
N LEU A 275 -21.46 -1.34 11.43
CA LEU A 275 -20.27 -0.67 10.89
C LEU A 275 -19.13 -1.67 10.64
N ALA A 276 -18.92 -2.61 11.55
CA ALA A 276 -17.94 -3.69 11.36
C ALA A 276 -18.28 -4.59 10.16
N ALA A 277 -19.57 -4.94 9.99
CA ALA A 277 -20.04 -5.73 8.86
C ALA A 277 -19.86 -4.99 7.53
N MET A 278 -20.21 -3.71 7.45
CA MET A 278 -19.96 -2.89 6.26
C MET A 278 -18.47 -2.82 5.92
N GLY A 279 -17.60 -2.62 6.91
CA GLY A 279 -16.16 -2.66 6.73
C GLY A 279 -15.69 -4.01 6.18
N THR A 280 -16.24 -5.11 6.70
CA THR A 280 -15.95 -6.47 6.22
C THR A 280 -16.34 -6.66 4.75
N PHE A 281 -17.52 -6.18 4.33
CA PHE A 281 -17.94 -6.28 2.92
C PHE A 281 -17.05 -5.46 1.99
N ILE A 282 -16.60 -4.27 2.42
CA ILE A 282 -15.64 -3.46 1.65
C ILE A 282 -14.29 -4.16 1.55
N LEU A 283 -13.80 -4.75 2.65
CA LEU A 283 -12.57 -5.54 2.64
C LEU A 283 -12.68 -6.75 1.71
N TRP A 284 -13.81 -7.45 1.73
CA TRP A 284 -14.06 -8.57 0.82
C TRP A 284 -14.07 -8.11 -0.64
N LEU A 285 -14.77 -7.02 -0.96
CA LEU A 285 -14.77 -6.45 -2.31
C LEU A 285 -13.34 -6.06 -2.75
N GLY A 286 -12.60 -5.38 -1.87
CA GLY A 286 -11.22 -4.99 -2.13
C GLY A 286 -10.29 -6.18 -2.33
N TRP A 287 -10.57 -7.30 -1.67
CA TRP A 287 -9.80 -8.54 -1.79
C TRP A 287 -9.81 -9.15 -3.19
N TYR A 288 -10.84 -8.87 -4.01
CA TYR A 288 -10.82 -9.26 -5.42
C TYR A 288 -9.71 -8.52 -6.18
N GLY A 289 -9.54 -7.21 -5.93
CA GLY A 289 -8.41 -6.45 -6.47
C GLY A 289 -7.07 -6.92 -5.91
N PHE A 290 -7.03 -7.22 -4.61
CA PHE A 290 -5.82 -7.67 -3.92
C PHE A 290 -5.27 -8.98 -4.53
N ASN A 291 -6.13 -10.00 -4.65
CA ASN A 291 -5.70 -11.29 -5.17
C ASN A 291 -5.62 -11.26 -6.71
N ALA A 292 -6.68 -10.88 -7.40
CA ALA A 292 -6.73 -10.99 -8.85
C ALA A 292 -5.82 -9.96 -9.54
N GLY A 293 -5.58 -8.79 -8.94
CA GLY A 293 -4.59 -7.83 -9.42
C GLY A 293 -3.14 -8.32 -9.32
N SER A 294 -2.86 -9.24 -8.39
CA SER A 294 -1.51 -9.80 -8.20
C SER A 294 -1.08 -10.73 -9.33
N THR A 295 -1.95 -11.04 -10.30
CA THR A 295 -1.52 -11.66 -11.57
C THR A 295 -0.64 -10.74 -12.41
N VAL A 296 -0.68 -9.42 -12.14
CA VAL A 296 0.04 -8.32 -12.82
C VAL A 296 -0.12 -8.26 -14.36
N THR A 297 -0.89 -9.18 -14.91
CA THR A 297 -1.16 -9.41 -16.32
C THR A 297 -2.54 -10.07 -16.46
N THR A 298 -3.17 -9.87 -17.61
CA THR A 298 -4.35 -10.62 -18.03
C THR A 298 -3.92 -11.95 -18.65
N PRO A 299 -4.58 -13.08 -18.32
CA PRO A 299 -4.23 -14.37 -18.89
C PRO A 299 -4.39 -14.33 -20.41
N THR A 300 -3.32 -14.62 -21.16
CA THR A 300 -3.43 -14.88 -22.60
C THR A 300 -3.97 -16.29 -22.80
N SER A 301 -4.68 -16.56 -23.90
CA SER A 301 -5.37 -17.82 -24.18
C SER A 301 -4.52 -19.09 -24.12
N ASN A 302 -3.18 -18.96 -24.07
CA ASN A 302 -2.22 -20.05 -23.99
C ASN A 302 -1.66 -20.32 -22.59
N GLN A 303 -2.01 -19.52 -21.58
CA GLN A 303 -1.65 -19.78 -20.18
C GLN A 303 -2.91 -20.13 -19.39
N ARG A 304 -3.37 -21.39 -19.56
CA ARG A 304 -4.27 -22.00 -18.57
C ARG A 304 -3.41 -22.44 -17.38
N LEU A 305 -3.84 -22.03 -16.19
CA LEU A 305 -3.29 -22.41 -14.88
C LEU A 305 -3.03 -23.91 -14.76
#